data_AF-A0A523KAX1-F1
#
_entry.id   AF-A0A523KAX1-F1
#
_cell.length_a   1.000
_cell.length_b   1.000
_cell.length_c   1.000
_cell.angle_alpha   90.00
_cell.angle_beta   90.00
_cell.angle_gamma   90.00
#
_symmetry.space_group_name_H-M   'P 1'
#
loop_
_entity.id
_entity.type
_entity.pdbx_description
1 polymer ?
#
loop_
_entity_poly.entity_id
_entity_poly.type
_entity_poly.pdbx_seq_one_letter_code
_entity_poly.pdbx_strand_id
1 'polypeptide(L)'
;MNLAGLDSLYRLERISGRYHDIEEERTGNRTVYSLAENKGLDIWSITKRYPSWLPWIDAYYGTATYLPMSDKAQFKITLSQTGLLARPVNGPGKQAIRLWD
;
A
#
# COMPACT_ATOMS: atom_id res chain seq x y z
N MET A 1 -15.69 0.39 -15.55
CA MET A 1 -17.10 0.81 -15.70
C MET A 1 -17.38 1.76 -14.56
N ASN A 2 -17.71 3.02 -14.86
CA ASN A 2 -17.90 4.09 -13.88
C ASN A 2 -19.17 3.85 -13.06
N LEU A 3 -19.07 3.85 -11.74
CA LEU A 3 -20.21 3.97 -10.83
C LEU A 3 -20.10 5.33 -10.13
N ALA A 4 -20.79 6.30 -10.73
CA ALA A 4 -21.31 7.51 -10.11
C ALA A 4 -20.34 8.34 -9.24
N GLY A 5 -19.41 9.09 -9.86
CA GLY A 5 -18.91 10.39 -9.37
C GLY A 5 -18.33 10.48 -7.96
N LEU A 6 -18.27 9.38 -7.22
CA LEU A 6 -17.59 9.21 -5.97
C LEU A 6 -16.17 8.90 -6.37
N ASP A 7 -15.31 9.92 -6.34
CA ASP A 7 -13.88 9.70 -6.38
C ASP A 7 -13.58 8.60 -5.36
N SER A 8 -13.21 7.43 -5.85
CA SER A 8 -12.92 6.31 -4.98
C SER A 8 -11.83 6.79 -4.02
N LEU A 9 -12.18 6.85 -2.74
CA LEU A 9 -11.29 7.39 -1.72
C LEU A 9 -10.21 6.36 -1.47
N TYR A 10 -9.03 6.62 -2.00
CA TYR A 10 -7.87 5.80 -1.75
C TYR A 10 -6.92 6.51 -0.80
N ARG A 11 -6.37 5.73 0.13
CA ARG A 11 -5.33 6.18 1.04
C ARG A 11 -4.22 5.15 1.08
N LEU A 12 -2.99 5.60 0.86
CA LEU A 12 -1.81 4.80 1.15
C LEU A 12 -1.59 4.82 2.66
N GLU A 13 -1.76 3.67 3.31
CA GLU A 13 -1.63 3.57 4.76
C GLU A 13 -0.17 3.60 5.20
N ARG A 14 0.63 2.67 4.68
CA ARG A 14 2.02 2.48 5.11
C ARG A 14 2.87 1.75 4.07
N ILE A 15 4.17 1.91 4.20
CA ILE A 15 5.19 1.05 3.61
C ILE A 15 5.90 0.31 4.73
N SER A 16 6.14 -1.00 4.56
CA SER A 16 6.84 -1.82 5.54
C SER A 16 7.86 -2.74 4.88
N GLY A 17 9.04 -2.83 5.48
CA GLY A 17 10.03 -3.85 5.16
C GLY A 17 9.77 -5.13 5.97
N ARG A 18 10.12 -6.27 5.37
CA ARG A 18 10.21 -7.58 6.03
C ARG A 18 11.48 -8.28 5.58
N TYR A 19 12.06 -9.07 6.46
CA TYR A 19 13.14 -9.98 6.13
C TYR A 19 12.59 -11.25 5.48
N HIS A 20 13.43 -11.89 4.68
CA HIS A 20 13.08 -13.18 4.07
C HIS A 20 13.33 -14.32 5.05
N ASP A 21 14.40 -14.21 5.84
CA ASP A 21 14.74 -15.17 6.88
C ASP A 21 13.90 -14.94 8.14
N ILE A 22 13.46 -16.04 8.76
CA ILE A 22 12.57 -16.01 9.92
C ILE A 22 13.30 -15.52 11.17
N GLU A 23 14.56 -15.92 11.37
CA GLU A 23 15.34 -15.48 12.52
C GLU A 23 15.67 -14.00 12.38
N GLU A 24 16.02 -13.53 11.18
CA GLU A 24 16.18 -12.09 10.90
C GLU A 24 14.88 -11.30 11.13
N GLU A 25 13.70 -11.81 10.76
CA GLU A 25 12.44 -11.11 11.02
C GLU A 25 12.13 -11.00 12.52
N ARG A 26 12.61 -11.93 13.35
CA ARG A 26 12.41 -11.92 14.80
C ARG A 26 13.32 -10.95 15.53
N THR A 27 14.59 -10.86 15.11
CA THR A 27 15.61 -10.07 15.82
C THR A 27 15.96 -8.76 15.11
N GLY A 28 15.67 -8.67 13.82
CA GLY A 28 16.01 -7.54 12.97
C GLY A 28 15.16 -6.31 13.25
N ASN A 29 15.66 -5.16 12.82
CA ASN A 29 14.95 -3.90 13.05
C ASN A 29 13.79 -3.76 12.07
N ARG A 30 12.57 -3.81 12.58
CA ARG A 30 11.36 -3.68 11.75
C ARG A 30 11.23 -2.25 11.21
N THR A 31 11.13 -2.11 9.90
CA THR A 31 10.96 -0.81 9.23
C THR A 31 9.50 -0.66 8.80
N VAL A 32 8.77 0.28 9.43
CA VAL A 32 7.40 0.62 9.06
C VAL A 32 7.26 2.13 9.03
N TYR A 33 6.85 2.67 7.89
CA TYR A 33 6.63 4.10 7.70
C TYR A 33 5.18 4.34 7.29
N SER A 34 4.49 5.19 8.03
CA SER A 34 3.14 5.63 7.68
C SER A 34 3.21 6.55 6.46
N LEU A 35 2.34 6.31 5.48
CA LEU A 35 2.13 7.19 4.32
C LEU A 35 0.82 7.96 4.44
N ALA A 36 -0.05 7.57 5.38
CA ALA A 36 -1.29 8.28 5.65
C ALA A 36 -0.96 9.62 6.33
N GLU A 37 -1.31 10.72 5.65
CA GLU A 37 -1.31 12.05 6.22
C GLU A 37 -2.61 12.25 7.01
N ASN A 38 -2.51 12.52 8.31
CA ASN A 38 -3.67 12.84 9.15
C ASN A 38 -4.18 14.25 8.84
N LYS A 39 -4.90 14.41 7.73
CA LYS A 39 -5.74 15.60 7.55
C LYS A 39 -6.86 15.49 8.58
N GLY A 40 -6.99 16.48 9.46
CA GLY A 40 -7.74 16.43 10.73
C GLY A 40 -9.21 15.97 10.71
N LEU A 41 -9.76 15.64 9.54
CA LEU A 41 -10.96 14.84 9.38
C LEU A 41 -10.58 13.42 8.91
N ASP A 42 -10.38 12.50 9.86
CA ASP A 42 -10.15 11.09 9.55
C ASP A 42 -11.48 10.42 9.17
N ILE A 43 -11.87 10.58 7.90
CA ILE A 43 -13.06 9.95 7.31
C ILE A 43 -13.09 8.44 7.60
N TRP A 44 -11.92 7.80 7.71
CA TRP A 44 -11.79 6.39 8.03
C TRP A 44 -12.20 6.04 9.47
N SER A 45 -11.83 6.88 10.45
CA SER A 45 -12.30 6.72 11.83
C SER A 45 -13.82 6.88 11.94
N ILE A 46 -14.40 7.80 11.15
CA ILE A 46 -15.84 8.08 11.14
C ILE A 46 -16.59 6.90 10.53
N THR A 47 -16.09 6.32 9.43
CA THR A 47 -16.71 5.13 8.82
C THR A 47 -16.68 3.91 9.74
N LYS A 48 -15.60 3.69 10.50
CA LYS A 48 -15.54 2.62 11.52
C LYS A 48 -16.51 2.86 12.66
N ARG A 49 -16.69 4.11 13.08
CA ARG A 49 -17.50 4.46 14.26
C ARG A 49 -19.00 4.53 13.94
N TYR A 50 -19.38 4.87 12.71
CA TYR A 50 -20.77 5.03 12.29
C TYR A 50 -21.04 4.34 10.94
N PRO A 51 -20.98 3.00 10.87
CA PRO A 51 -21.16 2.25 9.62
C PRO A 51 -22.53 2.50 8.97
N SER A 52 -23.56 2.81 9.76
CA SER A 52 -24.93 3.08 9.29
C SER A 52 -25.12 4.45 8.63
N TRP A 53 -24.18 5.38 8.77
CA TRP A 53 -24.31 6.75 8.25
C TRP A 53 -23.92 6.86 6.77
N LEU A 54 -23.20 5.86 6.25
CA LEU A 54 -22.66 5.84 4.89
C LEU A 54 -22.98 4.49 4.22
N PRO A 55 -24.26 4.16 3.97
CA PRO A 55 -24.68 2.86 3.42
C PRO A 55 -24.19 2.61 1.98
N TRP A 56 -23.57 3.61 1.34
CA TRP A 56 -22.98 3.55 0.01
C TRP A 56 -21.46 3.32 0.02
N ILE A 57 -20.81 3.28 1.19
CA ILE A 57 -19.39 2.92 1.31
C ILE A 57 -19.31 1.41 1.45
N ASP A 58 -19.31 0.73 0.30
CA ASP A 58 -19.28 -0.72 0.21
C ASP A 58 -17.91 -1.20 -0.29
N ALA A 59 -16.84 -0.92 0.47
CA ALA A 59 -15.53 -1.56 0.27
C ALA A 59 -14.51 -1.13 1.35
N TYR A 60 -14.38 -1.94 2.40
CA TYR A 60 -13.13 -2.01 3.18
C TYR A 60 -12.26 -3.12 2.57
N TYR A 61 -11.68 -2.89 1.39
CA TYR A 61 -10.72 -3.84 0.82
C TYR A 61 -9.31 -3.27 0.85
N GLY A 62 -8.53 -3.68 1.85
CA GLY A 62 -7.10 -3.37 1.90
C GLY A 62 -6.35 -4.17 0.85
N THR A 63 -5.68 -3.48 -0.07
CA THR A 63 -4.77 -4.13 -1.03
C THR A 63 -3.32 -3.89 -0.60
N ALA A 64 -2.46 -4.86 -0.90
CA ALA A 64 -1.02 -4.76 -0.67
C ALA A 64 -0.28 -5.38 -1.86
N THR A 65 0.88 -4.81 -2.19
CA THR A 65 1.81 -5.36 -3.17
C THR A 65 3.17 -5.53 -2.51
N TYR A 66 3.85 -6.63 -2.81
CA TYR A 66 5.20 -6.91 -2.31
C TYR A 66 6.23 -6.69 -3.42
N LEU A 67 7.42 -6.23 -3.04
CA LEU A 67 8.52 -5.93 -3.95
C LEU A 67 9.84 -6.40 -3.32
N PRO A 68 10.80 -6.88 -4.11
CA PRO A 68 12.12 -7.22 -3.61
C PRO A 68 12.89 -5.95 -3.28
N MET A 69 13.52 -5.94 -2.11
CA MET A 69 14.41 -4.87 -1.70
C MET A 69 15.80 -5.10 -2.30
N SER A 70 16.37 -4.06 -2.90
CA SER A 70 17.72 -4.07 -3.45
C SER A 70 18.32 -2.68 -3.41
N ASP A 71 19.65 -2.59 -3.33
CA ASP A 71 20.36 -1.31 -3.25
C ASP A 71 19.99 -0.42 -4.44
N LYS A 72 19.63 0.83 -4.14
CA LYS A 72 19.23 1.85 -5.11
C LYS A 72 18.06 1.46 -6.02
N ALA A 73 17.30 0.40 -5.73
CA ALA A 73 16.12 0.06 -6.51
C ALA A 73 15.04 1.15 -6.37
N GLN A 74 14.45 1.55 -7.49
CA GLN A 74 13.37 2.53 -7.52
C GLN A 74 12.14 1.92 -8.16
N PHE A 75 10.99 2.14 -7.51
CA PHE A 75 9.70 1.64 -7.96
C PHE A 75 8.70 2.78 -8.07
N LYS A 76 7.93 2.79 -9.17
CA LYS A 76 6.75 3.63 -9.33
C LYS A 76 5.54 2.85 -8.86
N ILE A 77 4.83 3.41 -7.88
CA ILE A 77 3.56 2.88 -7.38
C ILE A 77 2.43 3.66 -8.03
N THR A 78 1.53 2.94 -8.71
CA THR A 78 0.31 3.47 -9.29
C THR A 78 -0.88 2.81 -8.62
N LEU A 79 -1.88 3.61 -8.29
CA LEU A 79 -3.14 3.17 -7.72
C LEU A 79 -4.20 3.10 -8.83
N SER A 80 -4.89 1.98 -8.91
CA SER A 80 -5.99 1.76 -9.85
C SER A 80 -7.26 1.32 -9.13
N GLN A 81 -8.36 1.24 -9.87
CA GLN A 81 -9.63 0.67 -9.40
C GLN A 81 -9.53 -0.79 -8.94
N THR A 82 -8.47 -1.49 -9.35
CA THR A 82 -8.26 -2.92 -9.05
C THR A 82 -7.17 -3.16 -8.01
N GLY A 83 -6.48 -2.11 -7.52
CA GLY A 83 -5.48 -2.21 -6.46
C GLY A 83 -4.20 -1.41 -6.71
N LEU A 84 -3.11 -1.83 -6.07
CA LEU A 84 -1.79 -1.22 -6.18
C LEU A 84 -0.94 -1.93 -7.24
N LEU A 85 -0.34 -1.15 -8.13
CA LEU A 85 0.54 -1.61 -9.17
C LEU A 85 1.91 -0.99 -9.00
N ALA A 86 2.92 -1.82 -8.78
CA ALA A 86 4.29 -1.39 -8.60
C ALA A 86 5.16 -1.83 -9.78
N ARG A 87 5.97 -0.91 -10.32
CA ARG A 87 6.87 -1.21 -11.44
C ARG A 87 8.27 -0.65 -11.21
N PRO A 88 9.34 -1.40 -11.54
CA PRO A 88 10.70 -0.89 -11.45
C PRO A 88 10.93 0.20 -12.50
N VAL A 89 11.53 1.32 -12.09
CA VAL A 89 11.82 2.45 -12.99
C VAL A 89 13.30 2.61 -13.32
N ASN A 90 14.18 1.82 -12.70
CA ASN A 90 15.61 1.87 -12.93
C ASN A 90 16.25 0.48 -13.09
N GLY A 91 17.54 0.46 -13.48
CA GLY A 91 18.32 -0.76 -13.68
C GLY A 91 18.32 -1.69 -12.46
N PRO A 92 18.72 -1.20 -11.26
CA PRO A 92 18.70 -2.01 -10.03
C PRO A 92 17.32 -2.59 -9.70
N GLY A 93 16.24 -1.82 -9.84
CA GLY A 93 14.89 -2.31 -9.60
C GLY A 93 14.47 -3.40 -10.59
N LYS A 94 14.81 -3.24 -11.88
CA LYS A 94 14.54 -4.28 -12.90
C LYS A 94 15.30 -5.57 -12.59
N GLN A 95 16.56 -5.46 -12.17
CA GLN A 95 17.37 -6.60 -11.78
C GLN A 95 16.81 -7.29 -10.53
N ALA A 96 16.39 -6.51 -9.52
CA ALA A 96 15.80 -7.04 -8.30
C ALA A 96 14.55 -7.89 -8.56
N ILE A 97 13.65 -7.42 -9.44
CA ILE A 97 12.47 -8.20 -9.85
C ILE A 97 12.87 -9.48 -10.57
N ARG A 98 13.88 -9.40 -11.45
CA ARG A 98 14.35 -10.54 -12.24
C ARG A 98 15.00 -11.66 -11.41
N LEU A 99 15.52 -11.32 -10.24
CA LEU A 99 16.13 -12.25 -9.29
C LEU A 99 15.14 -12.77 -8.24
N TRP A 100 13.89 -12.29 -8.29
CA TRP A 100 12.85 -12.62 -7.31
C TRP A 100 11.94 -13.77 -7.77
N ASP A 101 11.88 -14.03 -9.08
CA ASP A 101 11.28 -15.24 -9.68
C ASP A 101 12.14 -16.49 -9.40
#